data_AF-A0A7S1GBP8-F1
#
_entry.id   AF-A0A7S1GBP8-F1
#
_cell.length_a   1.000
_cell.length_b   1.000
_cell.length_c   1.000
_cell.angle_alpha   90.00
_cell.angle_beta   90.00
_cell.angle_gamma   90.00
#
_symmetry.space_group_name_H-M   'P 1'
#
loop_
_entity.id
_entity.type
_entity.pdbx_description
1 polymer ?
#
loop_
_entity_poly.entity_id
_entity_poly.type
_entity_poly.pdbx_seq_one_letter_code
_entity_poly.pdbx_strand_id
1 'polypeptide(L)'
;EGRAVYTPPSSRSKRRPQSAGPGDGRARRERRGSVGSDRTRTPAEFQSFLERQNMRQQKKEEHLDEIKKSMDRDCTFEPKLDRHSLQMAEKNVGDKFLHRLAAHMLRKEHEAVRQKARVAHDPECTFQPKILKKSAKRVPRSAVEMSRGDALKRETAQRLMRLQAEQAELSGLTFQPETNTTKRKWEGVDGRLRILEDPDGYLERVQKEQKAFSDRQRRAMQEAEMKEFSECTFKPQVHDAPAYVKRIARSWALTRAANPDASEDARPDWR
;
A
#
# COMPACT_ATOMS: atom_id res chain seq x y z
N GLU A 1 50.58 13.58 -26.34
CA GLU A 1 49.24 12.98 -26.37
C GLU A 1 48.83 12.59 -24.95
N GLY A 2 48.14 13.49 -24.24
CA GLY A 2 47.78 13.31 -22.82
C GLY A 2 46.31 12.89 -22.68
N ARG A 3 46.06 11.62 -22.35
CA ARG A 3 44.72 11.07 -22.17
C ARG A 3 44.29 11.27 -20.72
N ALA A 4 43.38 12.21 -20.47
CA ALA A 4 42.80 12.42 -19.14
C ALA A 4 41.87 11.24 -18.78
N VAL A 5 42.21 10.53 -17.71
CA VAL A 5 41.41 9.44 -17.13
C VAL A 5 40.40 10.06 -16.17
N TYR A 6 39.11 9.93 -16.48
CA TYR A 6 38.02 10.36 -15.61
C TYR A 6 37.82 9.35 -14.47
N THR A 7 38.04 9.80 -13.23
CA THR A 7 37.74 9.05 -12.01
C THR A 7 36.45 9.61 -11.36
N PRO A 8 35.45 8.77 -11.05
CA PRO A 8 34.22 9.23 -10.43
C PRO A 8 34.43 9.60 -8.94
N PRO A 9 33.69 10.59 -8.41
CA PRO A 9 33.84 11.00 -7.02
C PRO A 9 33.30 9.93 -6.04
N SER A 10 34.18 9.53 -5.12
CA SER A 10 33.90 8.67 -3.98
C SER A 10 32.87 9.32 -3.05
N SER A 11 31.71 8.67 -2.87
CA SER A 11 30.69 9.04 -1.90
C SER A 11 31.19 8.78 -0.48
N ARG A 12 31.92 9.75 0.08
CA ARG A 12 32.39 9.71 1.47
C ARG A 12 31.19 9.97 2.40
N SER A 13 30.56 8.88 2.84
CA SER A 13 29.59 8.87 3.94
C SER A 13 30.20 9.57 5.17
N LYS A 14 29.81 10.82 5.44
CA LYS A 14 30.16 11.55 6.66
C LYS A 14 29.51 10.84 7.85
N ARG A 15 30.29 9.98 8.52
CA ARG A 15 29.97 9.47 9.85
C ARG A 15 29.94 10.66 10.81
N ARG A 16 28.81 10.80 11.49
CA ARG A 16 28.55 11.78 12.56
C ARG A 16 29.54 11.55 13.72
N PRO A 17 30.25 12.58 14.22
CA PRO A 17 31.17 12.41 15.35
C PRO A 17 30.37 12.17 16.63
N GLN A 18 30.78 11.15 17.38
CA GLN A 18 30.27 10.86 18.72
C GLN A 18 31.02 11.76 19.70
N SER A 19 30.33 12.71 20.31
CA SER A 19 30.83 13.47 21.45
C SER A 19 30.71 12.62 22.71
N ALA A 20 31.86 12.24 23.28
CA ALA A 20 31.96 11.65 24.61
C ALA A 20 31.66 12.71 25.68
N GLY A 21 30.73 12.40 26.58
CA GLY A 21 30.44 13.14 27.80
C GLY A 21 30.28 12.13 28.96
N PRO A 22 30.61 12.52 30.20
CA PRO A 22 30.95 11.60 31.27
C PRO A 22 29.72 10.92 31.88
N GLY A 23 29.94 9.72 32.40
CA GLY A 23 28.90 8.88 32.95
C GLY A 23 28.26 9.46 34.20
N ASP A 24 26.94 9.29 34.29
CA ASP A 24 26.23 9.18 35.55
C ASP A 24 25.12 8.15 35.39
N GLY A 25 25.15 7.13 36.24
CA GLY A 25 24.25 6.00 36.19
C GLY A 25 22.81 6.41 36.44
N ARG A 26 21.87 5.77 35.73
CA ARG A 26 20.47 5.59 36.17
C ARG A 26 19.78 4.50 35.35
N ALA A 27 19.42 3.45 36.07
CA ALA A 27 18.27 2.55 35.91
C ALA A 27 17.71 2.31 34.49
N ARG A 28 17.90 1.06 34.04
CA ARG A 28 17.15 0.38 32.98
C ARG A 28 15.65 0.47 33.27
N ARG A 29 14.95 1.44 32.67
CA ARG A 29 13.50 1.57 32.77
C ARG A 29 12.86 0.69 31.69
N GLU A 30 12.24 -0.39 32.13
CA GLU A 30 11.41 -1.29 31.33
C GLU A 30 10.35 -0.49 30.56
N ARG A 31 10.27 -0.73 29.25
CA ARG A 31 9.20 -0.22 28.39
C ARG A 31 7.93 -1.01 28.68
N ARG A 32 7.16 -0.60 29.68
CA ARG A 32 5.73 -0.93 29.75
C ARG A 32 5.01 -0.10 28.69
N GLY A 33 4.49 -0.77 27.67
CA GLY A 33 3.49 -0.20 26.79
C GLY A 33 2.24 0.14 27.60
N SER A 34 1.98 1.44 27.77
CA SER A 34 0.70 1.91 28.29
C SER A 34 -0.30 1.96 27.14
N VAL A 35 -1.05 0.88 27.01
CA VAL A 35 -2.32 0.84 26.30
C VAL A 35 -3.28 1.84 26.95
N GLY A 36 -3.94 2.66 26.14
CA GLY A 36 -5.20 3.34 26.48
C GLY A 36 -5.16 4.34 27.64
N SER A 37 -4.83 5.60 27.36
CA SER A 37 -5.53 6.69 28.04
C SER A 37 -5.77 7.80 27.04
N ASP A 38 -7.02 8.18 26.92
CA ASP A 38 -7.52 9.32 26.17
C ASP A 38 -7.00 10.59 26.86
N ARG A 39 -5.72 10.89 26.64
CA ARG A 39 -5.08 12.10 27.18
C ARG A 39 -5.46 13.23 26.26
N THR A 40 -6.38 14.08 26.73
CA THR A 40 -6.56 15.42 26.20
C THR A 40 -5.17 16.06 26.11
N ARG A 41 -4.65 16.19 24.88
CA ARG A 41 -3.33 16.77 24.63
C ARG A 41 -3.33 18.16 25.24
N THR A 42 -2.35 18.44 26.08
CA THR A 42 -2.29 19.77 26.70
C THR A 42 -2.08 20.81 25.59
N PRO A 43 -2.63 22.03 25.71
CA PRO A 43 -2.41 23.09 24.72
C PRO A 43 -0.93 23.32 24.40
N ALA A 44 -0.05 23.13 25.39
CA ALA A 44 1.41 23.21 25.22
C ALA A 44 1.99 22.07 24.35
N GLU A 45 1.50 20.83 24.50
CA GLU A 45 1.91 19.71 23.63
C GLU A 45 1.46 19.94 22.18
N PHE A 46 0.27 20.49 21.98
CA PHE A 46 -0.24 20.85 20.66
C PHE A 46 0.55 21.99 20.02
N GLN A 47 0.87 23.04 20.77
CA GLN A 47 1.76 24.12 20.32
C GLN A 47 3.14 23.57 19.93
N SER A 48 3.73 22.71 20.76
CA SER A 48 5.01 22.07 20.43
C SER A 48 4.95 21.22 19.14
N PHE A 49 3.80 20.61 18.85
CA PHE A 49 3.58 19.85 17.61
C PHE A 49 3.51 20.78 16.40
N LEU A 50 2.76 21.88 16.50
CA LEU A 50 2.66 22.89 15.45
C LEU A 50 4.02 23.54 15.17
N GLU A 51 4.80 23.85 16.21
CA GLU A 51 6.16 24.35 16.08
C GLU A 51 7.05 23.36 15.33
N ARG A 52 7.01 22.07 15.69
CA ARG A 52 7.78 21.04 14.96
C ARG A 52 7.35 20.92 13.50
N GLN A 53 6.05 21.04 13.22
CA GLN A 53 5.53 21.00 11.86
C GLN A 53 6.00 22.22 11.05
N ASN A 54 5.90 23.43 11.64
CA ASN A 54 6.36 24.67 11.03
C ASN A 54 7.87 24.66 10.80
N MET A 55 8.67 24.20 11.76
CA MET A 55 10.13 24.05 11.60
C MET A 55 10.51 23.06 10.50
N ARG A 56 9.74 21.98 10.33
CA ARG A 56 9.98 21.03 9.22
C ARG A 56 9.60 21.65 7.87
N GLN A 57 8.54 22.44 7.83
CA GLN A 57 8.12 23.15 6.63
C GLN A 57 9.15 24.21 6.23
N GLN A 58 9.63 25.00 7.19
CA GLN A 58 10.69 25.99 6.97
C GLN A 58 11.98 25.33 6.45
N LYS A 59 12.43 24.23 7.07
CA LYS A 59 13.61 23.50 6.57
C LYS A 59 13.43 22.96 5.15
N LYS A 60 12.21 22.56 4.79
CA LYS A 60 11.90 22.11 3.43
C LYS A 60 11.99 23.29 2.44
N GLU A 61 11.47 24.44 2.82
CA GLU A 61 11.52 25.67 2.01
C GLU A 61 12.96 26.17 1.86
N GLU A 62 13.73 26.25 2.94
CA GLU A 62 15.16 26.58 2.92
C GLU A 62 15.94 25.63 2.00
N HIS A 63 15.69 24.33 2.10
CA HIS A 63 16.36 23.34 1.24
C HIS A 63 15.98 23.49 -0.24
N LEU A 64 14.70 23.78 -0.53
CA LEU A 64 14.26 24.07 -1.90
C LEU A 64 14.91 25.34 -2.45
N ASP A 65 15.07 26.37 -1.61
CA ASP A 65 15.71 27.61 -2.01
C ASP A 65 17.22 27.46 -2.17
N GLU A 66 17.88 26.63 -1.36
CA GLU A 66 19.27 26.22 -1.57
C GLU A 66 19.46 25.47 -2.90
N ILE A 67 18.55 24.55 -3.23
CA ILE A 67 18.57 23.84 -4.52
C ILE A 67 18.38 24.81 -5.67
N LYS A 68 17.42 25.75 -5.58
CA LYS A 68 17.22 26.76 -6.63
C LYS A 68 18.46 27.62 -6.80
N LYS A 69 19.02 28.13 -5.69
CA LYS A 69 20.25 28.94 -5.72
C LYS A 69 21.44 28.18 -6.27
N SER A 70 21.57 26.87 -6.01
CA SER A 70 22.65 26.06 -6.59
C SER A 70 22.41 25.77 -8.08
N MET A 71 21.16 25.55 -8.49
CA MET A 71 20.82 25.46 -9.92
C MET A 71 21.15 26.77 -10.64
N ASP A 72 20.81 27.93 -10.08
CA ASP A 72 21.05 29.22 -10.70
C ASP A 72 22.53 29.66 -10.68
N ARG A 73 23.30 29.26 -9.65
CA ARG A 73 24.71 29.64 -9.50
C ARG A 73 25.68 28.70 -10.22
N ASP A 74 25.40 27.40 -10.21
CA ASP A 74 26.34 26.39 -10.72
C ASP A 74 26.01 25.93 -12.15
N CYS A 75 24.83 26.26 -12.70
CA CYS A 75 24.51 25.96 -14.10
C CYS A 75 24.99 27.08 -15.04
N THR A 76 26.28 27.06 -15.37
CA THR A 76 26.86 27.83 -16.51
C THR A 76 26.72 27.11 -17.86
N PHE A 77 26.21 25.87 -17.84
CA PHE A 77 26.06 25.04 -19.03
C PHE A 77 24.66 25.22 -19.63
N GLU A 78 24.58 26.00 -20.70
CA GLU A 78 23.41 26.09 -21.57
C GLU A 78 23.64 25.22 -22.82
N PRO A 79 23.22 23.93 -22.82
CA PRO A 79 23.36 23.11 -24.00
C PRO A 79 22.48 23.69 -25.12
N LYS A 80 23.10 24.09 -26.22
CA LYS A 80 22.39 24.35 -27.47
C LYS A 80 21.80 23.03 -27.96
N LEU A 81 20.52 22.80 -27.67
CA LEU A 81 19.81 21.62 -28.10
C LEU A 81 19.75 21.62 -29.63
N ASP A 82 20.27 20.56 -30.25
CA ASP A 82 20.09 20.34 -31.68
C ASP A 82 18.60 20.19 -32.02
N ARG A 83 18.21 20.52 -33.25
CA ARG A 83 16.85 20.42 -33.76
C ARG A 83 16.27 19.01 -33.56
N HIS A 84 17.11 17.98 -33.65
CA HIS A 84 16.71 16.61 -33.36
C HIS A 84 16.31 16.41 -31.88
N SER A 85 17.07 16.99 -30.95
CA SER A 85 16.78 16.97 -29.51
C SER A 85 15.50 17.72 -29.17
N LEU A 86 15.24 18.86 -29.83
CA LEU A 86 13.99 19.61 -29.70
C LEU A 86 12.79 18.80 -30.21
N GLN A 87 12.90 18.15 -31.37
CA GLN A 87 11.85 17.23 -31.85
C GLN A 87 11.61 16.05 -30.91
N MET A 88 12.66 15.50 -30.30
CA MET A 88 12.54 14.44 -29.31
C MET A 88 11.86 14.93 -28.03
N ALA A 89 12.14 16.16 -27.60
CA ALA A 89 11.47 16.78 -26.46
C ALA A 89 9.98 16.99 -26.76
N GLU A 90 9.63 17.61 -27.89
CA GLU A 90 8.24 17.86 -28.32
C GLU A 90 7.44 16.56 -28.46
N LYS A 91 8.01 15.52 -29.08
CA LYS A 91 7.37 14.20 -29.18
C LYS A 91 7.13 13.56 -27.81
N ASN A 92 7.79 14.02 -26.75
CA ASN A 92 7.70 13.46 -25.39
C ASN A 92 6.87 14.30 -24.40
N VAL A 93 6.31 15.43 -24.85
CA VAL A 93 5.36 16.24 -24.06
C VAL A 93 3.96 15.62 -24.17
N GLY A 94 3.27 15.46 -23.04
CA GLY A 94 1.84 15.07 -23.01
C GLY A 94 1.57 13.70 -22.39
N ASP A 95 1.86 12.60 -23.09
CA ASP A 95 1.30 11.27 -22.73
C ASP A 95 2.33 10.18 -22.39
N LYS A 96 3.62 10.46 -22.58
CA LYS A 96 4.66 9.42 -22.46
C LYS A 96 5.22 9.28 -21.05
N PHE A 97 4.89 10.13 -20.10
CA PHE A 97 5.41 10.01 -18.73
C PHE A 97 4.81 8.80 -18.01
N LEU A 98 3.47 8.70 -17.99
CA LEU A 98 2.78 7.56 -17.37
C LEU A 98 3.15 6.24 -18.06
N HIS A 99 3.24 6.23 -19.39
CA HIS A 99 3.66 5.06 -20.14
C HIS A 99 5.13 4.67 -19.84
N ARG A 100 6.04 5.65 -19.74
CA ARG A 100 7.44 5.40 -19.34
C ARG A 100 7.53 4.89 -17.91
N LEU A 101 6.76 5.46 -16.99
CA LEU A 101 6.71 5.03 -15.59
C LEU A 101 6.19 3.60 -15.47
N ALA A 102 5.10 3.27 -16.17
CA ALA A 102 4.56 1.92 -16.23
C ALA A 102 5.58 0.92 -16.81
N ALA A 103 6.22 1.26 -17.93
CA ALA A 103 7.25 0.43 -18.54
C ALA A 103 8.48 0.25 -17.61
N HIS A 104 8.88 1.30 -16.90
CA HIS A 104 9.98 1.25 -15.93
C HIS A 104 9.63 0.36 -14.72
N MET A 105 8.42 0.49 -14.17
CA MET A 105 7.93 -0.36 -13.09
C MET A 105 7.91 -1.84 -13.51
N LEU A 106 7.39 -2.14 -14.71
CA LEU A 106 7.37 -3.51 -15.25
C LEU A 106 8.79 -4.07 -15.45
N ARG A 107 9.72 -3.26 -15.97
CA ARG A 107 11.14 -3.67 -16.09
C ARG A 107 11.76 -3.95 -14.73
N LYS A 108 11.53 -3.08 -13.75
CA LYS A 108 12.06 -3.23 -12.39
C LYS A 108 11.52 -4.49 -11.71
N GLU A 109 10.24 -4.79 -11.88
CA GLU A 109 9.63 -6.03 -11.36
C GLU A 109 10.22 -7.27 -12.04
N HIS A 110 10.31 -7.27 -13.37
CA HIS A 110 10.96 -8.37 -14.10
C HIS A 110 12.43 -8.55 -13.71
N GLU A 111 13.16 -7.46 -13.47
CA GLU A 111 14.54 -7.53 -13.00
C GLU A 111 14.65 -8.10 -11.58
N ALA A 112 13.76 -7.71 -10.66
CA ALA A 112 13.70 -8.30 -9.33
C ALA A 112 13.39 -9.82 -9.38
N VAL A 113 12.50 -10.24 -10.28
CA VAL A 113 12.20 -11.67 -10.50
C VAL A 113 13.43 -12.40 -11.07
N ARG A 114 14.12 -11.82 -12.06
CA ARG A 114 15.34 -12.40 -12.64
C ARG A 114 16.47 -12.53 -11.61
N GLN A 115 16.63 -11.54 -10.74
CA GLN A 115 17.61 -11.60 -9.64
C GLN A 115 17.27 -12.69 -8.64
N LYS A 116 16.00 -12.80 -8.21
CA LYS A 116 15.55 -13.89 -7.32
C LYS A 116 15.75 -15.27 -7.96
N ALA A 117 15.49 -15.39 -9.26
CA ALA A 117 15.72 -16.64 -9.99
C ALA A 117 17.20 -17.01 -10.10
N ARG A 118 18.11 -16.03 -10.23
CA ARG A 118 19.56 -16.25 -10.19
C ARG A 118 20.03 -16.73 -8.81
N VAL A 119 19.46 -16.16 -7.74
CA VAL A 119 19.78 -16.55 -6.35
C VAL A 119 19.19 -17.93 -6.01
N ALA A 120 18.05 -18.28 -6.59
CA ALA A 120 17.44 -19.61 -6.43
C ALA A 120 18.10 -20.71 -7.29
N HIS A 121 19.18 -20.39 -8.02
CA HIS A 121 19.96 -21.39 -8.73
C HIS A 121 20.83 -22.16 -7.73
N ASP A 122 20.59 -23.46 -7.61
CA ASP A 122 21.37 -24.35 -6.77
C ASP A 122 22.80 -24.47 -7.34
N PRO A 123 23.85 -24.00 -6.61
CA PRO A 123 25.23 -24.07 -7.08
C PRO A 123 25.73 -25.50 -7.27
N GLU A 124 25.09 -26.49 -6.64
CA GLU A 124 25.43 -27.92 -6.76
C GLU A 124 24.68 -28.64 -7.90
N CYS A 125 23.94 -27.89 -8.73
CA CYS A 125 23.21 -28.47 -9.85
C CYS A 125 24.15 -28.95 -10.96
N THR A 126 24.42 -30.26 -11.00
CA THR A 126 25.24 -30.94 -12.03
C THR A 126 24.46 -31.32 -13.28
N PHE A 127 23.13 -31.16 -13.27
CA PHE A 127 22.27 -31.55 -14.38
C PHE A 127 22.42 -30.60 -15.57
N GLN A 128 23.03 -31.09 -16.65
CA GLN A 128 23.23 -30.35 -17.90
C GLN A 128 22.55 -31.08 -19.07
N PRO A 129 21.27 -30.80 -19.35
CA PRO A 129 20.55 -31.48 -20.40
C PRO A 129 21.08 -31.08 -21.79
N LYS A 130 21.19 -32.04 -22.71
CA LYS A 130 21.49 -31.77 -24.11
C LYS A 130 20.28 -31.12 -24.78
N ILE A 131 20.30 -29.79 -24.91
CA ILE A 131 19.25 -29.02 -25.58
C ILE A 131 19.56 -28.81 -27.08
N LEU A 132 18.50 -28.63 -27.87
CA LEU A 132 18.61 -28.31 -29.30
C LEU A 132 19.27 -26.94 -29.52
N LYS A 133 20.04 -26.80 -30.63
CA LYS A 133 20.67 -25.52 -31.02
C LYS A 133 19.67 -24.36 -31.13
N LYS A 134 18.44 -24.65 -31.57
CA LYS A 134 17.36 -23.65 -31.64
C LYS A 134 16.95 -23.16 -30.24
N SER A 135 16.88 -24.05 -29.27
CA SER A 135 16.49 -23.73 -27.89
C SER A 135 17.58 -22.94 -27.16
N ALA A 136 18.86 -23.26 -27.40
CA ALA A 136 20.00 -22.54 -26.82
C ALA A 136 20.10 -21.07 -27.26
N LYS A 137 19.58 -20.73 -28.45
CA LYS A 137 19.54 -19.34 -28.97
C LYS A 137 18.40 -18.51 -28.40
N ARG A 138 17.45 -19.10 -27.67
CA ARG A 138 16.32 -18.37 -27.07
C ARG A 138 16.77 -17.75 -25.75
N VAL A 139 16.17 -16.61 -25.40
CA VAL A 139 16.41 -15.97 -24.09
C VAL A 139 15.93 -16.91 -22.99
N PRO A 140 16.78 -17.28 -22.02
CA PRO A 140 16.40 -18.16 -20.92
C PRO A 140 15.34 -17.46 -20.05
N ARG A 141 14.30 -18.21 -19.68
CA ARG A 141 13.25 -17.77 -18.75
C ARG A 141 13.39 -18.54 -17.46
N SER A 142 13.22 -17.86 -16.33
CA SER A 142 13.24 -18.51 -15.01
C SER A 142 11.94 -19.26 -14.71
N ALA A 143 12.00 -20.19 -13.76
CA ALA A 143 10.82 -20.91 -13.27
C ALA A 143 9.74 -19.96 -12.72
N VAL A 144 10.15 -18.88 -12.05
CA VAL A 144 9.24 -17.86 -11.51
C VAL A 144 8.56 -17.06 -12.63
N GLU A 145 9.29 -16.72 -13.69
CA GLU A 145 8.73 -16.04 -14.87
C GLU A 145 7.72 -16.92 -15.62
N MET A 146 7.99 -18.23 -15.74
CA MET A 146 7.08 -19.17 -16.40
C MET A 146 5.83 -19.48 -15.55
N SER A 147 5.95 -19.44 -14.22
CA SER A 147 4.82 -19.70 -13.32
C SER A 147 3.94 -18.46 -13.11
N ARG A 148 4.50 -17.38 -12.55
CA ARG A 148 3.74 -16.18 -12.16
C ARG A 148 3.88 -15.03 -13.16
N GLY A 149 4.97 -15.00 -13.92
CA GLY A 149 5.27 -13.89 -14.84
C GLY A 149 4.28 -13.78 -16.00
N ASP A 150 3.83 -14.90 -16.58
CA ASP A 150 2.90 -14.85 -17.71
C ASP A 150 1.47 -14.46 -17.28
N ALA A 151 1.04 -14.85 -16.06
CA ALA A 151 -0.23 -14.40 -15.49
C ALA A 151 -0.21 -12.89 -15.20
N LEU A 152 0.87 -12.39 -14.57
CA LEU A 152 1.03 -10.97 -14.26
C LEU A 152 1.07 -10.09 -15.52
N LYS A 153 1.76 -10.53 -16.58
CA LYS A 153 1.75 -9.83 -17.88
C LYS A 153 0.35 -9.74 -18.48
N ARG A 154 -0.43 -10.81 -18.38
CA ARG A 154 -1.81 -10.83 -18.90
C ARG A 154 -2.69 -9.86 -18.12
N GLU A 155 -2.62 -9.90 -16.80
CA GLU A 155 -3.39 -9.03 -15.91
C GLU A 155 -3.03 -7.55 -16.13
N THR A 156 -1.73 -7.23 -16.17
CA THR A 156 -1.27 -5.86 -16.43
C THR A 156 -1.71 -5.37 -17.81
N ALA A 157 -1.63 -6.19 -18.85
CA ALA A 157 -2.11 -5.85 -20.19
C ALA A 157 -3.63 -5.61 -20.21
N GLN A 158 -4.41 -6.48 -19.58
CA GLN A 158 -5.87 -6.33 -19.46
C GLN A 158 -6.24 -5.05 -18.71
N ARG A 159 -5.55 -4.76 -17.59
CA ARG A 159 -5.75 -3.53 -16.83
C ARG A 159 -5.45 -2.29 -17.65
N LEU A 160 -4.35 -2.30 -18.40
CA LEU A 160 -3.93 -1.17 -19.22
C LEU A 160 -4.89 -0.94 -20.39
N MET A 161 -5.36 -2.02 -21.02
CA MET A 161 -6.40 -1.98 -22.05
C MET A 161 -7.72 -1.41 -21.51
N ARG A 162 -8.14 -1.86 -20.31
CA ARG A 162 -9.34 -1.34 -19.65
C ARG A 162 -9.23 0.16 -19.36
N LEU A 163 -8.10 0.61 -18.80
CA LEU A 163 -7.87 2.03 -18.53
C LEU A 163 -7.89 2.86 -19.82
N GLN A 164 -7.30 2.34 -20.91
CA GLN A 164 -7.36 3.02 -22.21
C GLN A 164 -8.78 3.09 -22.77
N ALA A 165 -9.56 2.02 -22.64
CA ALA A 165 -10.96 2.01 -23.05
C ALA A 165 -11.78 3.02 -22.24
N GLU A 166 -11.65 3.02 -20.91
CA GLU A 166 -12.30 3.99 -20.02
C GLU A 166 -11.90 5.43 -20.39
N GLN A 167 -10.62 5.69 -20.68
CA GLN A 167 -10.16 7.01 -21.08
C GLN A 167 -10.71 7.43 -22.46
N ALA A 168 -10.82 6.51 -23.41
CA ALA A 168 -11.41 6.76 -24.72
C ALA A 168 -12.91 7.07 -24.58
N GLU A 169 -13.64 6.30 -23.77
CA GLU A 169 -15.04 6.55 -23.45
C GLU A 169 -15.21 7.93 -22.80
N LEU A 170 -14.41 8.26 -21.78
CA LEU A 170 -14.43 9.56 -21.11
C LEU A 170 -14.12 10.72 -22.07
N SER A 171 -13.17 10.55 -22.99
CA SER A 171 -12.85 11.57 -24.00
C SER A 171 -13.99 11.81 -24.99
N GLY A 172 -14.84 10.80 -25.22
CA GLY A 172 -16.03 10.89 -26.06
C GLY A 172 -17.26 11.47 -25.37
N LEU A 173 -17.23 11.67 -24.05
CA LEU A 173 -18.33 12.30 -23.33
C LEU A 173 -18.36 13.81 -23.62
N THR A 174 -19.43 14.25 -24.27
CA THR A 174 -19.71 15.66 -24.58
C THR A 174 -20.35 16.41 -23.42
N PHE A 175 -20.77 15.70 -22.37
CA PHE A 175 -21.40 16.28 -21.20
C PHE A 175 -20.36 17.00 -20.34
N GLN A 176 -20.33 18.32 -20.45
CA GLN A 176 -19.54 19.21 -19.60
C GLN A 176 -20.50 19.98 -18.69
N PRO A 177 -20.91 19.41 -17.55
CA PRO A 177 -21.82 20.11 -16.67
C PRO A 177 -21.15 21.38 -16.16
N GLU A 178 -21.87 22.49 -16.20
CA GLU A 178 -21.47 23.69 -15.51
C GLU A 178 -21.40 23.39 -14.02
N THR A 179 -20.18 23.23 -13.49
CA THR A 179 -19.99 23.12 -12.06
C THR A 179 -20.34 24.48 -11.44
N ASN A 180 -21.23 24.47 -10.45
CA ASN A 180 -21.60 25.68 -9.72
C ASN A 180 -20.37 26.17 -8.95
N THR A 181 -19.52 27.00 -9.56
CA THR A 181 -18.31 27.55 -8.95
C THR A 181 -18.60 28.85 -8.18
N THR A 182 -19.71 29.51 -8.50
CA THR A 182 -20.10 30.77 -7.85
C THR A 182 -20.78 30.52 -6.51
N LYS A 183 -20.27 31.12 -5.44
CA LYS A 183 -20.82 31.06 -4.07
C LYS A 183 -22.32 31.38 -3.99
N ARG A 184 -22.86 32.23 -4.88
CA ARG A 184 -24.29 32.62 -4.92
C ARG A 184 -25.26 31.46 -5.18
N LYS A 185 -24.83 30.38 -5.84
CA LYS A 185 -25.66 29.18 -6.05
C LYS A 185 -25.55 28.15 -4.90
N TRP A 186 -24.64 28.38 -3.94
CA TRP A 186 -24.50 27.57 -2.72
C TRP A 186 -25.17 28.23 -1.50
N GLU A 187 -25.85 29.36 -1.70
CA GLU A 187 -26.57 30.07 -0.64
C GLU A 187 -27.76 29.19 -0.18
N GLY A 188 -27.62 28.56 0.99
CA GLY A 188 -28.58 27.59 1.54
C GLY A 188 -28.33 26.12 1.21
N VAL A 189 -27.20 25.77 0.57
CA VAL A 189 -26.80 24.37 0.34
C VAL A 189 -25.78 23.96 1.39
N ASP A 190 -26.27 23.30 2.44
CA ASP A 190 -25.39 22.79 3.49
C ASP A 190 -24.68 21.51 3.02
N GLY A 191 -23.36 21.46 3.20
CA GLY A 191 -22.61 20.24 2.94
C GLY A 191 -23.10 19.11 3.84
N ARG A 192 -23.23 17.88 3.30
CA ARG A 192 -23.70 16.69 4.06
C ARG A 192 -23.01 16.52 5.42
N LEU A 193 -21.75 16.92 5.52
CA LEU A 193 -20.94 16.78 6.73
C LEU A 193 -21.25 17.84 7.80
N ARG A 194 -21.88 18.98 7.46
CA ARG A 194 -22.28 20.09 8.35
C ARG A 194 -21.24 20.50 9.40
N ILE A 195 -19.97 20.49 9.02
CA ILE A 195 -18.85 20.69 9.96
C ILE A 195 -18.82 22.12 10.51
N LEU A 196 -19.26 23.10 9.73
CA LEU A 196 -19.25 24.51 10.12
C LEU A 196 -20.42 24.89 11.04
N GLU A 197 -21.56 24.21 10.92
CA GLU A 197 -22.76 24.46 11.74
C GLU A 197 -22.73 23.68 13.06
N ASP A 198 -22.35 22.40 12.99
CA ASP A 198 -22.35 21.47 14.12
C ASP A 198 -21.10 20.57 14.06
N PRO A 199 -19.95 21.10 14.50
CA PRO A 199 -18.70 20.35 14.57
C PRO A 199 -18.73 19.27 15.67
N ASP A 200 -19.44 19.52 16.78
CA ASP A 200 -19.46 18.64 17.95
C ASP A 200 -20.31 17.39 17.70
N GLY A 201 -21.45 17.52 17.00
CA GLY A 201 -22.31 16.40 16.62
C GLY A 201 -21.79 15.57 15.43
N TYR A 202 -20.68 15.97 14.80
CA TYR A 202 -20.11 15.26 13.65
C TYR A 202 -19.69 13.83 14.00
N LEU A 203 -18.97 13.66 15.10
CA LEU A 203 -18.45 12.35 15.51
C LEU A 203 -19.59 11.36 15.82
N GLU A 204 -20.66 11.84 16.46
CA GLU A 204 -21.85 11.04 16.74
C GLU A 204 -22.56 10.60 15.45
N ARG A 205 -22.72 11.52 14.49
CA ARG A 205 -23.29 11.19 13.16
C ARG A 205 -22.47 10.12 12.45
N VAL A 206 -21.14 10.25 12.44
CA VAL A 206 -20.24 9.28 11.80
C VAL A 206 -20.37 7.91 12.45
N GLN A 207 -20.36 7.84 13.79
CA GLN A 207 -20.53 6.58 14.51
C GLN A 207 -21.89 5.94 14.22
N LYS A 208 -22.96 6.74 14.17
CA LYS A 208 -24.31 6.28 13.84
C LYS A 208 -24.41 5.74 12.41
N GLU A 209 -23.82 6.43 11.43
CA GLU A 209 -23.74 5.96 10.04
C GLU A 209 -22.93 4.66 9.92
N GLN A 210 -21.77 4.57 10.58
CA GLN A 210 -20.95 3.36 10.58
C GLN A 210 -21.69 2.17 11.20
N LYS A 211 -22.37 2.38 12.33
CA LYS A 211 -23.19 1.34 12.97
C LYS A 211 -24.32 0.89 12.04
N ALA A 212 -25.05 1.82 11.46
CA ALA A 212 -26.13 1.50 10.51
C ALA A 212 -25.62 0.79 9.25
N PHE A 213 -24.42 1.11 8.78
CA PHE A 213 -23.78 0.41 7.68
C PHE A 213 -23.39 -1.03 8.06
N SER A 214 -22.71 -1.21 9.19
CA SER A 214 -22.33 -2.52 9.72
C SER A 214 -23.55 -3.42 9.95
N ASP A 215 -24.62 -2.86 10.55
CA ASP A 215 -25.86 -3.60 10.78
C ASP A 215 -26.53 -4.03 9.48
N ARG A 216 -26.54 -3.18 8.45
CA ARG A 216 -27.05 -3.55 7.12
C ARG A 216 -26.22 -4.64 6.48
N GLN A 217 -24.89 -4.55 6.55
CA GLN A 217 -24.01 -5.56 5.99
C GLN A 217 -24.19 -6.92 6.68
N ARG A 218 -24.28 -6.92 8.01
CA ARG A 218 -24.55 -8.14 8.80
C ARG A 218 -25.90 -8.77 8.45
N ARG A 219 -26.95 -7.96 8.30
CA ARG A 219 -28.28 -8.45 7.90
C ARG A 219 -28.27 -9.03 6.49
N ALA A 220 -27.63 -8.36 5.54
CA ALA A 220 -27.51 -8.85 4.17
C ALA A 220 -26.72 -10.17 4.10
N MET A 221 -25.67 -10.32 4.92
CA MET A 221 -24.91 -11.56 5.05
C MET A 221 -25.78 -12.69 5.63
N GLN A 222 -26.51 -12.43 6.71
CA GLN A 222 -27.43 -13.42 7.31
C GLN A 222 -28.55 -13.82 6.35
N GLU A 223 -29.11 -12.87 5.61
CA GLU A 223 -30.13 -13.14 4.60
C GLU A 223 -29.59 -14.00 3.46
N ALA A 224 -28.38 -13.71 2.99
CA ALA A 224 -27.68 -14.54 2.01
C ALA A 224 -27.43 -15.96 2.54
N GLU A 225 -26.92 -16.10 3.76
CA GLU A 225 -26.71 -17.40 4.41
C GLU A 225 -28.02 -18.20 4.56
N MET A 226 -29.11 -17.55 5.00
CA MET A 226 -30.42 -18.19 5.10
C MET A 226 -30.95 -18.62 3.73
N LYS A 227 -30.74 -17.79 2.71
CA LYS A 227 -31.13 -18.11 1.34
C LYS A 227 -30.35 -19.31 0.80
N GLU A 228 -29.03 -19.31 0.94
CA GLU A 228 -28.17 -20.44 0.60
C GLU A 228 -28.59 -21.72 1.35
N PHE A 229 -28.91 -21.62 2.65
CA PHE A 229 -29.40 -22.74 3.44
C PHE A 229 -30.76 -23.26 2.94
N SER A 230 -31.66 -22.36 2.51
CA SER A 230 -32.96 -22.72 1.96
C SER A 230 -32.87 -23.38 0.57
N GLU A 231 -31.85 -23.03 -0.21
CA GLU A 231 -31.57 -23.61 -1.53
C GLU A 231 -30.81 -24.95 -1.43
N CYS A 232 -30.37 -25.36 -0.23
CA CYS A 232 -29.66 -26.60 -0.03
C CYS A 232 -30.55 -27.81 -0.31
N THR A 233 -30.20 -28.58 -1.34
CA THR A 233 -30.91 -29.80 -1.74
C THR A 233 -30.58 -31.01 -0.86
N PHE A 234 -29.51 -30.94 -0.06
CA PHE A 234 -29.08 -32.00 0.83
C PHE A 234 -29.91 -31.99 2.12
N LYS A 235 -30.82 -32.97 2.26
CA LYS A 235 -31.67 -33.16 3.44
C LYS A 235 -31.31 -34.48 4.13
N PRO A 236 -30.25 -34.51 4.95
CA PRO A 236 -29.83 -35.73 5.62
C PRO A 236 -30.91 -36.16 6.61
N GLN A 237 -31.09 -37.47 6.75
CA GLN A 237 -31.91 -38.03 7.80
C GLN A 237 -31.14 -37.92 9.13
N VAL A 238 -31.55 -36.98 9.98
CA VAL A 238 -30.96 -36.81 11.30
C VAL A 238 -31.69 -37.74 12.27
N HIS A 239 -31.02 -38.81 12.68
CA HIS A 239 -31.52 -39.66 13.76
C HIS A 239 -31.22 -39.01 15.12
N ASP A 240 -32.12 -39.23 16.07
CA ASP A 240 -31.95 -38.75 17.42
C ASP A 240 -30.74 -39.42 18.08
N ALA A 241 -29.92 -38.64 18.78
CA ALA A 241 -28.72 -39.15 19.41
C ALA A 241 -29.09 -40.13 20.54
N PRO A 242 -28.38 -41.27 20.68
CA PRO A 242 -28.62 -42.20 21.78
C PRO A 242 -28.57 -41.53 23.16
N ALA A 243 -29.34 -42.05 24.11
CA ALA A 243 -29.55 -41.42 25.43
C ALA A 243 -28.25 -41.13 26.21
N TYR A 244 -27.23 -41.99 26.06
CA TYR A 244 -25.93 -41.80 26.71
C TYR A 244 -25.16 -40.60 26.09
N VAL A 245 -25.24 -40.39 24.78
CA VAL A 245 -24.63 -39.23 24.09
C VAL A 245 -25.29 -37.94 24.57
N LYS A 246 -26.62 -37.92 24.70
CA LYS A 246 -27.35 -36.77 25.28
C LYS A 246 -26.97 -36.51 26.73
N ARG A 247 -26.63 -37.54 27.49
CA ARG A 247 -26.18 -37.41 28.88
C ARG A 247 -24.79 -36.79 28.96
N ILE A 248 -23.87 -37.25 28.10
CA ILE A 248 -22.52 -36.69 27.96
C ILE A 248 -22.59 -35.23 27.51
N ALA A 249 -23.42 -34.90 26.51
CA ALA A 249 -23.59 -33.52 26.03
C ALA A 249 -24.13 -32.60 27.15
N ARG A 250 -25.10 -33.07 27.93
CA ARG A 250 -25.65 -32.33 29.08
C ARG A 250 -24.61 -32.13 30.19
N SER A 251 -23.84 -33.17 30.53
CA SER A 251 -22.79 -33.02 31.54
C SER A 251 -21.69 -32.07 31.07
N TRP A 252 -21.27 -32.15 29.80
CA TRP A 252 -20.32 -31.21 29.20
C TRP A 252 -20.82 -29.76 29.20
N ALA A 253 -22.09 -29.54 28.86
CA ALA A 253 -22.70 -28.21 28.89
C ALA A 253 -22.73 -27.62 30.32
N LEU A 254 -23.06 -28.44 31.32
CA LEU A 254 -23.01 -28.04 32.73
C LEU A 254 -21.59 -27.72 33.18
N THR A 255 -20.60 -28.55 32.82
CA THR A 255 -19.18 -28.29 33.15
C THR A 255 -18.66 -27.02 32.48
N ARG A 256 -19.00 -26.76 31.21
CA ARG A 256 -18.65 -25.51 30.50
C ARG A 256 -19.33 -24.29 31.11
N ALA A 257 -20.59 -24.40 31.53
CA ALA A 257 -21.29 -23.31 32.20
C ALA A 257 -20.67 -23.00 33.58
N ALA A 258 -20.15 -24.02 34.28
CA ALA A 258 -19.46 -23.86 35.56
C ALA A 258 -18.00 -23.36 35.42
N ASN A 259 -17.35 -23.61 34.28
CA ASN A 259 -15.99 -23.16 33.96
C ASN A 259 -15.93 -22.58 32.53
N PRO A 260 -16.33 -21.31 32.33
CA PRO A 260 -16.26 -20.67 31.01
C PRO A 260 -14.82 -20.49 30.50
N ASP A 261 -13.85 -20.35 31.42
CA ASP A 261 -12.44 -20.11 31.10
C ASP A 261 -11.66 -21.38 30.70
N ALA A 262 -12.21 -22.57 30.94
CA ALA A 262 -11.55 -23.85 30.63
C ALA A 262 -11.67 -24.28 29.15
N SER A 263 -12.23 -23.44 28.29
CA SER A 263 -12.51 -23.78 26.88
C SER A 263 -11.44 -23.33 25.88
N GLU A 264 -10.39 -22.64 26.34
CA GLU A 264 -9.27 -22.17 25.51
C GLU A 264 -7.95 -22.92 25.79
N ASP A 265 -8.01 -24.17 26.24
CA ASP A 265 -6.81 -24.99 26.29
C ASP A 265 -6.34 -25.30 24.86
N ALA A 266 -5.22 -24.66 24.54
CA ALA A 266 -4.49 -24.65 23.29
C ALA A 266 -4.60 -25.96 22.51
N ARG A 267 -5.26 -25.90 21.34
CA ARG A 267 -5.08 -26.92 20.31
C ARG A 267 -3.57 -27.05 20.07
N PRO A 268 -3.00 -28.28 20.08
CA PRO A 268 -1.59 -28.47 19.77
C PRO A 268 -1.30 -27.87 18.39
N ASP A 269 -0.31 -26.97 18.31
CA ASP A 269 0.21 -26.44 17.04
C ASP A 269 0.97 -27.58 16.35
N TRP A 270 0.26 -28.41 15.58
CA TRP A 270 0.91 -29.34 14.67
C TRP A 270 1.40 -28.53 13.46
N ARG A 271 2.67 -28.12 13.54
CA ARG A 271 3.45 -27.62 12.40
C ARG A 271 4.17 -28.74 11.69
#